data_AF-G8TQS4-F1
#
_entry.id   AF-G8TQS4-F1
#
_cell.length_a   1.000
_cell.length_b   1.000
_cell.length_c   1.000
_cell.angle_alpha   90.00
_cell.angle_beta   90.00
_cell.angle_gamma   90.00
#
_symmetry.space_group_name_H-M   'P 1'
#
loop_
_entity.id
_entity.type
_entity.pdbx_description
1 polymer ?
#
loop_
_entity_poly.entity_id
_entity_poly.type
_entity_poly.pdbx_seq_one_letter_code
_entity_poly.pdbx_strand_id
1 'polypeptide(L)'
;MDFYNNAGKMALGSRLRRLSDQITEDAGQVYKMYNVALQPKWFPVFHALSQGNEKTITAIAEEIGHSHPSVSTIIREMVKQGLVIEKNDKQDGRKTVVGLSKKGKEIIKDIAPQYTDVTAAIEAALSQTHYDLWKAIEEWEFLLNQKSLLRRVQEQKKLRESQDVQIVDYTPAYQEAFKQLNEEWISKYFKMEAADHKALDHPQKNIIDKGGHIFVALYNSEPVGVCALMKMDDPDYEYEMAKMAVSPAAQGKSIGWLLGKAVAEKARSLGAKKLYLESNTVLQPAVNLYYKLGFQKVVRRATPYERCNIQMELALV
;
A
#
# COMPACT_ATOMS: atom_id res chain seq x y z
N MET A 1 3.53 -34.05 -3.33
CA MET A 1 2.56 -33.03 -3.78
C MET A 1 1.67 -32.48 -2.65
N ASP A 2 1.81 -32.99 -1.42
CA ASP A 2 0.89 -32.70 -0.30
C ASP A 2 1.00 -31.25 0.23
N PHE A 3 2.22 -30.71 0.38
CA PHE A 3 2.44 -29.37 0.95
C PHE A 3 1.65 -28.25 0.27
N TYR A 4 1.66 -28.17 -1.07
CA TYR A 4 1.01 -27.06 -1.79
C TYR A 4 -0.52 -27.18 -1.81
N ASN A 5 -1.05 -28.39 -1.69
CA ASN A 5 -2.49 -28.58 -1.55
C ASN A 5 -2.96 -28.14 -0.17
N ASN A 6 -2.15 -28.41 0.87
CA ASN A 6 -2.46 -28.02 2.25
C ASN A 6 -2.24 -26.52 2.51
N ALA A 7 -1.11 -25.95 2.07
CA ALA A 7 -0.81 -24.53 2.22
C ALA A 7 -1.65 -23.64 1.28
N GLY A 8 -2.17 -24.21 0.19
CA GLY A 8 -3.05 -23.54 -0.76
C GLY A 8 -2.41 -22.31 -1.41
N LYS A 9 -3.23 -21.29 -1.65
CA LYS A 9 -2.84 -20.06 -2.37
C LYS A 9 -1.78 -19.23 -1.65
N MET A 10 -1.61 -19.40 -0.33
CA MET A 10 -0.57 -18.70 0.42
C MET A 10 0.85 -19.13 0.00
N ALA A 11 0.99 -20.35 -0.51
CA ALA A 11 2.26 -20.89 -1.00
C ALA A 11 2.54 -20.59 -2.49
N LEU A 12 1.84 -19.61 -3.09
CA LEU A 12 2.00 -19.27 -4.51
C LEU A 12 3.47 -18.98 -4.87
N GLY A 13 4.15 -18.13 -4.11
CA GLY A 13 5.55 -17.79 -4.34
C GLY A 13 6.47 -19.02 -4.25
N SER A 14 6.26 -19.88 -3.26
CA SER A 14 7.02 -21.14 -3.12
C SER A 14 6.75 -22.12 -4.26
N ARG A 15 5.54 -22.13 -4.82
CA ARG A 15 5.17 -23.00 -5.94
C ARG A 15 5.81 -22.51 -7.24
N LEU A 16 5.80 -21.19 -7.47
CA LEU A 16 6.48 -20.55 -8.60
C LEU A 16 7.99 -20.78 -8.53
N ARG A 17 8.60 -20.60 -7.36
CA ARG A 17 10.04 -20.87 -7.16
C ARG A 17 10.40 -22.30 -7.51
N ARG A 18 9.68 -23.28 -6.99
CA ARG A 18 9.94 -24.70 -7.30
C ARG A 18 9.82 -25.01 -8.80
N LEU A 19 8.84 -24.42 -9.47
CA LEU A 19 8.68 -24.58 -10.91
C LEU A 19 9.85 -23.95 -11.68
N SER A 20 10.26 -22.74 -11.29
CA SER A 20 11.42 -22.05 -11.86
C SER A 20 12.71 -22.85 -11.66
N ASP A 21 12.93 -23.42 -10.47
CA ASP A 21 14.10 -24.24 -10.16
C ASP A 21 14.16 -25.48 -11.06
N GLN A 22 13.04 -26.18 -11.27
CA GLN A 22 12.96 -27.33 -12.19
C GLN A 22 13.29 -26.94 -13.64
N ILE A 23 12.66 -25.88 -14.16
CA ILE A 23 12.91 -25.39 -15.53
C ILE A 23 14.37 -24.95 -15.70
N THR A 24 14.94 -24.31 -14.66
CA THR A 24 16.34 -23.86 -14.65
C THR A 24 17.32 -25.04 -14.68
N GLU A 25 17.02 -26.13 -13.97
CA GLU A 25 17.82 -27.35 -14.02
C GLU A 25 17.81 -27.97 -15.42
N ASP A 26 16.63 -28.10 -16.03
CA ASP A 26 16.48 -28.63 -17.39
C ASP A 26 17.18 -27.75 -18.43
N ALA A 27 17.08 -26.42 -18.32
CA ALA A 27 17.81 -25.48 -19.18
C ALA A 27 19.34 -25.70 -19.11
N GLY A 28 19.87 -26.03 -17.93
CA GLY A 28 21.28 -26.37 -17.76
C GLY A 28 21.69 -27.64 -18.53
N GLN A 29 20.81 -28.63 -18.61
CA GLN A 29 21.03 -29.85 -19.40
C GLN A 29 20.91 -29.58 -20.90
N VAL A 30 19.96 -28.73 -21.29
CA VAL A 30 19.78 -28.29 -22.68
C VAL A 30 21.02 -27.55 -23.18
N TYR A 31 21.65 -26.67 -22.39
CA TYR A 31 22.93 -26.07 -22.78
C TYR A 31 24.03 -27.10 -23.05
N LYS A 32 24.14 -28.14 -22.21
CA LYS A 32 25.12 -29.22 -22.42
C LYS A 32 24.82 -30.01 -23.68
N MET A 33 23.55 -30.30 -23.97
CA MET A 33 23.11 -31.05 -25.15
C MET A 33 23.52 -30.38 -26.47
N TYR A 34 23.42 -29.05 -26.54
CA TYR A 34 23.80 -28.27 -27.72
C TYR A 34 25.26 -27.78 -27.67
N ASN A 35 26.05 -28.22 -26.68
CA ASN A 35 27.43 -27.79 -26.46
C ASN A 35 27.59 -26.26 -26.33
N VAL A 36 26.58 -25.59 -25.76
CA VAL A 36 26.57 -24.14 -25.55
C VAL A 36 27.20 -23.82 -24.19
N ALA A 37 28.28 -23.03 -24.20
CA ALA A 37 29.02 -22.64 -22.99
C ALA A 37 28.34 -21.50 -22.22
N LEU A 38 27.08 -21.68 -21.83
CA LEU A 38 26.30 -20.74 -21.01
C LEU A 38 25.72 -21.41 -19.76
N GLN A 39 25.38 -20.59 -18.77
CA GLN A 39 24.59 -20.98 -17.60
C GLN A 39 23.21 -20.34 -17.68
N PRO A 40 22.14 -21.02 -17.21
CA PRO A 40 20.76 -20.48 -17.24
C PRO A 40 20.63 -19.08 -16.66
N LYS A 41 21.29 -18.79 -15.54
CA LYS A 41 21.27 -17.45 -14.93
C LYS A 41 21.91 -16.35 -15.79
N TRP A 42 22.76 -16.69 -16.76
CA TRP A 42 23.39 -15.72 -17.66
C TRP A 42 22.53 -15.39 -18.87
N PHE A 43 21.52 -16.23 -19.17
CA PHE A 43 20.72 -16.11 -20.38
C PHE A 43 20.07 -14.73 -20.57
N PRO A 44 19.40 -14.12 -19.57
CA PRO A 44 18.75 -12.82 -19.77
C PRO A 44 19.74 -11.72 -20.18
N VAL A 45 20.92 -11.68 -19.54
CA VAL A 45 21.98 -10.72 -19.87
C VAL A 45 22.60 -11.02 -21.24
N PHE A 46 22.88 -12.29 -21.53
CA PHE A 46 23.41 -12.72 -22.82
C PHE A 46 22.45 -12.35 -23.97
N HIS A 47 21.16 -12.65 -23.80
CA HIS A 47 20.11 -12.36 -24.78
C HIS A 47 19.94 -10.86 -24.99
N ALA A 48 19.88 -10.05 -23.92
CA ALA A 48 19.80 -8.60 -24.03
C ALA A 48 20.99 -7.99 -24.81
N LEU A 49 22.19 -8.57 -24.67
CA LEU A 49 23.39 -8.16 -25.39
C LEU A 49 23.49 -8.74 -26.82
N SER A 50 22.86 -9.87 -27.11
CA SER A 50 22.88 -10.47 -28.45
C SER A 50 21.97 -9.74 -29.44
N GLN A 51 20.97 -9.01 -28.95
CA GLN A 51 20.00 -8.26 -29.76
C GLN A 51 20.45 -6.85 -30.16
N GLY A 52 21.65 -6.38 -29.77
CA GLY A 52 22.06 -5.00 -30.05
C GLY A 52 23.53 -4.66 -29.72
N ASN A 53 23.80 -3.36 -29.66
CA ASN A 53 25.11 -2.79 -29.31
C ASN A 53 25.39 -2.85 -27.80
N GLU A 54 26.59 -2.43 -27.39
CA GLU A 54 27.02 -2.34 -25.99
C GLU A 54 26.00 -1.57 -25.13
N LYS A 55 25.67 -2.10 -23.94
CA LYS A 55 24.66 -1.52 -23.01
C LYS A 55 25.30 -1.24 -21.65
N THR A 56 24.79 -0.24 -20.94
CA THR A 56 25.17 -0.03 -19.53
C THR A 56 24.51 -1.09 -18.64
N ILE A 57 25.09 -1.36 -17.46
CA ILE A 57 24.50 -2.28 -16.48
C ILE A 57 23.07 -1.87 -16.10
N THR A 58 22.82 -0.56 -15.96
CA THR A 58 21.50 -0.02 -15.64
C THR A 58 20.48 -0.31 -16.74
N ALA A 59 20.84 -0.09 -18.01
CA ALA A 59 19.96 -0.38 -19.14
C ALA A 59 19.62 -1.88 -19.22
N ILE A 60 20.61 -2.76 -18.99
CA ILE A 60 20.36 -4.21 -18.96
C ILE A 60 19.41 -4.57 -17.81
N ALA A 61 19.62 -4.00 -16.62
CA ALA A 61 18.78 -4.26 -15.45
C ALA A 61 17.32 -3.84 -15.66
N GLU A 62 17.10 -2.67 -16.27
CA GLU A 62 15.77 -2.18 -16.64
C GLU A 62 15.09 -3.07 -17.68
N GLU A 63 15.81 -3.47 -18.73
CA GLU A 63 15.28 -4.28 -19.84
C GLU A 63 14.85 -5.69 -19.40
N ILE A 64 15.63 -6.34 -18.54
CA ILE A 64 15.35 -7.73 -18.12
C ILE A 64 14.55 -7.79 -16.79
N GLY A 65 14.22 -6.65 -16.19
CA GLY A 65 13.48 -6.58 -14.93
C GLY A 65 14.23 -7.13 -13.71
N HIS A 66 15.57 -7.12 -13.72
CA HIS A 66 16.41 -7.58 -12.60
C HIS A 66 17.00 -6.42 -11.80
N SER A 67 17.43 -6.68 -10.57
CA SER A 67 18.12 -5.66 -9.77
C SER A 67 19.54 -5.38 -10.29
N HIS A 68 19.99 -4.14 -10.16
CA HIS A 68 21.35 -3.74 -10.57
C HIS A 68 22.46 -4.63 -9.95
N PRO A 69 22.42 -5.01 -8.64
CA PRO A 69 23.41 -5.93 -8.07
C PRO A 69 23.37 -7.34 -8.68
N SER A 70 22.19 -7.84 -9.07
CA SER A 70 22.04 -9.13 -9.73
C SER A 70 22.72 -9.13 -11.10
N VAL A 71 22.42 -8.11 -11.92
CA VAL A 71 23.03 -7.94 -13.25
C VAL A 71 24.54 -7.76 -13.17
N SER A 72 25.03 -6.93 -12.25
CA SER A 72 26.47 -6.74 -12.02
C SER A 72 27.18 -8.06 -11.64
N THR A 73 26.52 -8.93 -10.87
CA THR A 73 27.06 -10.25 -10.52
C THR A 73 27.13 -11.18 -11.72
N ILE A 74 26.07 -11.24 -12.53
CA ILE A 74 26.04 -12.03 -13.77
C ILE A 74 27.14 -11.57 -14.74
N ILE A 75 27.28 -10.26 -14.95
CA ILE A 75 28.28 -9.69 -15.86
C ILE A 75 29.69 -10.07 -15.42
N ARG A 76 30.03 -9.92 -14.12
CA ARG A 76 31.35 -10.32 -13.60
C ARG A 76 31.67 -11.79 -13.86
N GLU A 77 30.69 -12.68 -13.71
CA GLU A 77 30.87 -14.10 -14.02
C GLU A 77 31.09 -14.34 -15.52
N MET A 78 30.33 -13.65 -16.38
CA MET A 78 30.48 -13.74 -17.83
C MET A 78 31.82 -13.16 -18.33
N VAL A 79 32.32 -12.08 -17.70
CA VAL A 79 33.67 -11.52 -17.95
C VAL A 79 34.73 -12.56 -17.63
N LYS A 80 34.62 -13.22 -16.46
CA LYS A 80 35.56 -14.28 -16.04
C LYS A 80 35.61 -15.45 -17.04
N GLN A 81 34.50 -15.74 -17.73
CA GLN A 81 34.44 -16.77 -18.77
C GLN A 81 34.81 -16.28 -20.18
N GLY A 82 35.15 -15.00 -20.32
CA GLY A 82 35.53 -14.35 -21.56
C GLY A 82 34.36 -14.17 -22.54
N LEU A 83 33.11 -14.19 -22.07
CA LEU A 83 31.91 -14.07 -22.91
C LEU A 83 31.50 -12.62 -23.16
N VAL A 84 31.74 -11.75 -22.19
CA VAL A 84 31.48 -10.31 -22.30
C VAL A 84 32.75 -9.52 -22.00
N ILE A 85 32.78 -8.29 -22.48
CA ILE A 85 33.83 -7.31 -22.23
C ILE A 85 33.20 -6.03 -21.69
N GLU A 86 33.89 -5.41 -20.72
CA GLU A 86 33.56 -4.11 -20.18
C GLU A 86 34.48 -3.05 -20.82
N LYS A 87 33.90 -1.90 -21.18
CA LYS A 87 34.64 -0.75 -21.70
C LYS A 87 34.11 0.52 -21.07
N ASN A 88 34.95 1.55 -21.01
CA ASN A 88 34.48 2.90 -20.71
C ASN A 88 33.63 3.40 -21.88
N ASP A 89 32.49 3.99 -21.54
CA ASP A 89 31.57 4.58 -22.50
C ASP A 89 32.26 5.71 -23.28
N LYS A 90 32.02 5.77 -24.59
CA LYS A 90 32.67 6.72 -25.50
C LYS A 90 32.17 8.16 -25.35
N GLN A 91 30.98 8.35 -24.78
CA GLN A 91 30.34 9.65 -24.56
C GLN A 91 30.51 10.12 -23.10
N ASP A 92 30.58 9.19 -22.14
CA ASP A 92 30.79 9.47 -20.73
C ASP A 92 31.78 8.48 -20.10
N GLY A 93 33.07 8.82 -20.05
CA GLY A 93 34.14 7.93 -19.56
C GLY A 93 33.99 7.45 -18.10
N ARG A 94 32.96 7.89 -17.37
CA ARG A 94 32.58 7.40 -16.03
C ARG A 94 31.60 6.23 -16.07
N LYS A 95 30.95 5.99 -17.22
CA LYS A 95 29.99 4.89 -17.40
C LYS A 95 30.69 3.69 -18.01
N THR A 96 30.45 2.52 -17.46
CA THR A 96 30.92 1.25 -18.03
C THR A 96 29.83 0.67 -18.91
N VAL A 97 30.17 0.42 -20.17
CA VAL A 97 29.33 -0.32 -21.12
C VAL A 97 29.81 -1.75 -21.25
N VAL A 98 28.88 -2.66 -21.47
CA VAL A 98 29.09 -4.10 -21.52
C VAL A 98 28.67 -4.58 -22.90
N GLY A 99 29.49 -5.41 -23.53
CA GLY A 99 29.18 -6.01 -24.83
C GLY A 99 29.69 -7.44 -24.95
N LEU A 100 29.18 -8.18 -25.92
CA LEU A 100 29.68 -9.53 -26.21
C LEU A 100 31.11 -9.47 -26.75
N SER A 101 31.96 -10.37 -26.24
CA SER A 101 33.30 -10.63 -26.77
C SER A 101 33.20 -11.35 -28.13
N LYS A 102 34.34 -11.62 -28.78
CA LYS A 102 34.35 -12.49 -29.98
C LYS A 102 33.78 -13.87 -29.69
N LYS A 103 34.23 -14.49 -28.58
CA LYS A 103 33.71 -15.78 -28.07
C LYS A 103 32.21 -15.70 -27.75
N GLY A 104 31.75 -14.61 -27.13
CA GLY A 104 30.33 -14.41 -26.86
C GLY A 104 29.48 -14.33 -28.13
N LYS A 105 30.00 -13.72 -29.20
CA LYS A 105 29.32 -13.66 -30.50
C LYS A 105 29.27 -14.99 -31.24
N GLU A 106 30.26 -15.87 -31.04
CA GLU A 106 30.24 -17.23 -31.59
C GLU A 106 29.08 -18.04 -31.01
N ILE A 107 28.82 -17.91 -29.71
CA ILE A 107 27.69 -18.58 -29.02
C ILE A 107 26.33 -18.23 -29.65
N ILE A 108 26.16 -17.03 -30.23
CA ILE A 108 24.90 -16.65 -30.90
C ILE A 108 24.55 -17.63 -32.02
N LYS A 109 25.56 -18.16 -32.72
CA LYS A 109 25.34 -19.15 -33.79
C LYS A 109 24.98 -20.51 -33.21
N ASP A 110 25.71 -20.92 -32.18
CA ASP A 110 25.55 -22.25 -31.56
C ASP A 110 24.20 -22.39 -30.83
N ILE A 111 23.69 -21.28 -30.29
CA ILE A 111 22.43 -21.26 -29.54
C ILE A 111 21.19 -21.16 -30.43
N ALA A 112 21.32 -20.79 -31.71
CA ALA A 112 20.17 -20.56 -32.58
C ALA A 112 19.29 -21.82 -32.79
N PRO A 113 19.85 -23.01 -33.07
CA PRO A 113 19.04 -24.24 -33.14
C PRO A 113 18.35 -24.56 -31.81
N GLN A 114 19.05 -24.35 -30.70
CA GLN A 114 18.50 -24.53 -29.36
C GLN A 114 17.27 -23.64 -29.12
N TYR A 115 17.30 -22.37 -29.53
CA TYR A 115 16.14 -21.48 -29.39
C TYR A 115 14.92 -21.99 -30.15
N THR A 116 15.11 -22.47 -31.37
CA THR A 116 14.02 -23.05 -32.17
C THR A 116 13.40 -24.27 -31.46
N ASP A 117 14.24 -25.20 -31.01
CA ASP A 117 13.78 -26.44 -30.39
C ASP A 117 13.16 -26.21 -29.01
N VAL A 118 13.74 -25.31 -28.20
CA VAL A 118 13.18 -24.90 -26.90
C VAL A 118 11.83 -24.20 -27.08
N THR A 119 11.70 -23.33 -28.08
CA THR A 119 10.43 -22.64 -28.38
C THR A 119 9.36 -23.66 -28.74
N ALA A 120 9.65 -24.58 -29.66
CA ALA A 120 8.70 -25.62 -30.05
C ALA A 120 8.29 -26.51 -28.88
N ALA A 121 9.23 -26.87 -27.99
CA ALA A 121 8.95 -27.67 -26.80
C ALA A 121 8.06 -26.93 -25.80
N ILE A 122 8.31 -25.64 -25.56
CA ILE A 122 7.48 -24.80 -24.68
C ILE A 122 6.07 -24.63 -25.26
N GLU A 123 5.94 -24.34 -26.56
CA GLU A 123 4.65 -24.21 -27.24
C GLU A 123 3.85 -25.52 -27.18
N ALA A 124 4.50 -26.67 -27.40
CA ALA A 124 3.87 -27.97 -27.28
C ALA A 124 3.39 -28.26 -25.84
N ALA A 125 4.16 -27.88 -24.82
CA ALA A 125 3.76 -28.02 -23.42
C ALA A 125 2.57 -27.10 -23.08
N LEU A 126 2.60 -25.84 -23.52
CA LEU A 126 1.50 -24.89 -23.33
C LEU A 126 0.22 -25.34 -24.04
N SER A 127 0.32 -25.99 -25.20
CA SER A 127 -0.86 -26.52 -25.92
C SER A 127 -1.63 -27.60 -25.15
N GLN A 128 -0.98 -28.22 -24.15
CA GLN A 128 -1.57 -29.24 -23.28
C GLN A 128 -2.12 -28.67 -21.98
N THR A 129 -2.02 -27.36 -21.75
CA THR A 129 -2.57 -26.72 -20.56
C THR A 129 -3.92 -26.07 -20.86
N HIS A 130 -4.82 -26.09 -19.86
CA HIS A 130 -6.05 -25.32 -19.95
C HIS A 130 -5.82 -23.82 -19.70
N TYR A 131 -4.83 -23.49 -18.87
CA TYR A 131 -4.47 -22.12 -18.52
C TYR A 131 -3.11 -21.78 -19.13
N ASP A 132 -3.04 -20.65 -19.82
CA ASP A 132 -1.81 -20.10 -20.41
C ASP A 132 -0.97 -19.45 -19.30
N LEU A 133 0.09 -20.14 -18.87
CA LEU A 133 0.96 -19.64 -17.80
C LEU A 133 1.69 -18.35 -18.19
N TRP A 134 2.04 -18.18 -19.47
CA TRP A 134 2.74 -17.00 -19.96
C TRP A 134 1.89 -15.75 -19.76
N LYS A 135 0.64 -15.79 -20.22
CA LYS A 135 -0.33 -14.70 -20.02
C LYS A 135 -0.71 -14.51 -18.55
N ALA A 136 -0.83 -15.59 -17.79
CA ALA A 136 -1.13 -15.48 -16.37
C ALA A 136 -0.03 -14.75 -15.59
N ILE A 137 1.25 -14.96 -15.93
CA ILE A 137 2.36 -14.21 -15.30
C ILE A 137 2.25 -12.73 -15.64
N GLU A 138 2.02 -12.38 -16.90
CA GLU A 138 1.85 -10.99 -17.35
C GLU A 138 0.70 -10.27 -16.62
N GLU A 139 -0.45 -10.93 -16.47
CA GLU A 139 -1.59 -10.40 -15.71
C GLU A 139 -1.22 -10.15 -14.23
N TRP A 140 -0.47 -11.06 -13.62
CA TRP A 140 -0.03 -10.92 -12.24
C TRP A 140 0.98 -9.78 -12.07
N GLU A 141 1.92 -9.62 -12.99
CA GLU A 141 2.88 -8.52 -13.01
C GLU A 141 2.15 -7.17 -13.09
N PHE A 142 1.17 -7.05 -14.00
CA PHE A 142 0.31 -5.88 -14.10
C PHE A 142 -0.44 -5.59 -12.79
N LEU A 143 -1.08 -6.61 -12.19
CA LEU A 143 -1.82 -6.46 -10.94
C LEU A 143 -0.94 -6.11 -9.74
N LEU A 144 0.29 -6.62 -9.69
CA LEU A 144 1.27 -6.32 -8.64
C LEU A 144 1.85 -4.91 -8.79
N ASN A 145 2.06 -4.45 -10.02
CA ASN A 145 2.48 -3.08 -10.31
C ASN A 145 1.40 -2.06 -9.93
N GLN A 146 0.12 -2.37 -10.18
CA GLN A 146 -0.97 -1.52 -9.69
C GLN A 146 -1.06 -1.51 -8.17
N LYS A 147 -0.89 -2.69 -7.55
CA LYS A 147 -1.04 -2.85 -6.10
C LYS A 147 -0.31 -4.08 -5.60
N SER A 148 0.79 -3.84 -4.89
CA SER A 148 1.61 -4.89 -4.30
C SER A 148 0.83 -5.83 -3.39
N LEU A 149 1.32 -7.06 -3.27
CA LEU A 149 0.78 -8.05 -2.34
C LEU A 149 0.78 -7.53 -0.89
N LEU A 150 1.85 -6.84 -0.47
CA LEU A 150 1.93 -6.21 0.85
C LEU A 150 0.75 -5.27 1.10
N ARG A 151 0.45 -4.39 0.14
CA ARG A 151 -0.66 -3.44 0.28
C ARG A 151 -2.01 -4.16 0.32
N ARG A 152 -2.21 -5.20 -0.48
CA ARG A 152 -3.43 -6.04 -0.44
C ARG A 152 -3.61 -6.70 0.93
N VAL A 153 -2.54 -7.26 1.49
CA VAL A 153 -2.56 -7.89 2.81
C VAL A 153 -2.80 -6.86 3.92
N GLN A 154 -2.16 -5.69 3.86
CA GLN A 154 -2.39 -4.59 4.80
C GLN A 154 -3.86 -4.15 4.83
N GLU A 155 -4.52 -4.09 3.67
CA GLU A 155 -5.93 -3.75 3.59
C GLU A 155 -6.84 -4.85 4.14
N GLN A 156 -6.56 -6.13 3.86
CA GLN A 156 -7.30 -7.24 4.48
C GLN A 156 -7.12 -7.28 6.00
N LYS A 157 -5.89 -7.03 6.49
CA LYS A 157 -5.60 -6.89 7.91
C LYS A 157 -6.43 -5.76 8.52
N LYS A 158 -6.45 -4.59 7.86
CA LYS A 158 -7.21 -3.43 8.29
C LYS A 158 -8.72 -3.71 8.34
N LEU A 159 -9.27 -4.40 7.34
CA LEU A 159 -10.68 -4.78 7.30
C LEU A 159 -11.02 -5.69 8.49
N ARG A 160 -10.23 -6.74 8.71
CA ARG A 160 -10.39 -7.64 9.85
C ARG A 160 -10.33 -6.88 11.18
N GLU A 161 -9.28 -6.10 11.42
CA GLU A 161 -9.14 -5.34 12.68
C GLU A 161 -10.24 -4.29 12.88
N SER A 162 -10.82 -3.77 11.79
CA SER A 162 -11.95 -2.84 11.90
C SER A 162 -13.26 -3.51 12.32
N GLN A 163 -13.40 -4.82 12.13
CA GLN A 163 -14.58 -5.58 12.60
C GLN A 163 -14.55 -5.77 14.12
N ASP A 164 -13.37 -5.76 14.73
CA ASP A 164 -13.18 -5.84 16.18
C ASP A 164 -13.41 -4.48 16.88
N VAL A 165 -13.67 -3.42 16.10
CA VAL A 165 -14.00 -2.09 16.64
C VAL A 165 -15.50 -2.00 16.91
N GLN A 166 -15.86 -1.73 18.15
CA GLN A 166 -17.25 -1.48 18.55
C GLN A 166 -17.44 0.01 18.82
N ILE A 167 -18.48 0.61 18.24
CA ILE A 167 -18.88 1.96 18.60
C ILE A 167 -19.99 1.86 19.64
N VAL A 168 -19.76 2.46 20.80
CA VAL A 168 -20.71 2.49 21.91
C VAL A 168 -21.04 3.93 22.29
N ASP A 169 -22.22 4.12 22.88
CA ASP A 169 -22.59 5.40 23.47
C ASP A 169 -21.74 5.68 24.72
N TYR A 170 -21.44 6.96 24.93
CA TYR A 170 -20.78 7.42 26.13
C TYR A 170 -21.60 7.12 27.39
N THR A 171 -20.88 6.75 28.44
CA THR A 171 -21.37 6.69 29.82
C THR A 171 -20.34 7.40 30.70
N PRO A 172 -20.69 7.83 31.94
CA PRO A 172 -19.74 8.45 32.84
C PRO A 172 -18.45 7.65 33.08
N ALA A 173 -18.49 6.31 32.91
CA ALA A 173 -17.30 5.46 33.00
C ALA A 173 -16.23 5.77 31.93
N TYR A 174 -16.61 6.37 30.80
CA TYR A 174 -15.69 6.74 29.72
C TYR A 174 -15.19 8.20 29.80
N GLN A 175 -15.53 8.95 30.85
CA GLN A 175 -15.13 10.34 31.01
C GLN A 175 -13.60 10.52 30.90
N GLU A 176 -12.86 9.68 31.62
CA GLU A 176 -11.40 9.76 31.65
C GLU A 176 -10.79 9.48 30.27
N ALA A 177 -11.28 8.44 29.58
CA ALA A 177 -10.82 8.11 28.24
C ALA A 177 -11.15 9.24 27.23
N PHE A 178 -12.35 9.84 27.31
CA PHE A 178 -12.74 10.96 26.46
C PHE A 178 -11.81 12.16 26.63
N LYS A 179 -11.45 12.48 27.88
CA LYS A 179 -10.50 13.55 28.20
C LYS A 179 -9.10 13.22 27.71
N GLN A 180 -8.52 12.09 28.12
CA GLN A 180 -7.15 11.71 27.81
C GLN A 180 -6.88 11.63 26.31
N LEU A 181 -7.76 11.00 25.54
CA LEU A 181 -7.59 10.87 24.09
C LEU A 181 -7.59 12.23 23.38
N ASN A 182 -8.47 13.15 23.79
CA ASN A 182 -8.50 14.50 23.24
C ASN A 182 -7.28 15.32 23.71
N GLU A 183 -6.89 15.24 24.97
CA GLU A 183 -5.72 15.96 25.49
C GLU A 183 -4.41 15.50 24.83
N GLU A 184 -4.21 14.19 24.65
CA GLU A 184 -3.04 13.64 23.94
C GLU A 184 -3.00 14.18 22.51
N TRP A 185 -4.14 14.15 21.81
CA TRP A 185 -4.22 14.64 20.44
C TRP A 185 -4.00 16.15 20.34
N ILE A 186 -4.67 16.95 21.17
CA ILE A 186 -4.56 18.41 21.15
C ILE A 186 -3.12 18.80 21.48
N SER A 187 -2.55 18.27 22.57
CA SER A 187 -1.21 18.64 23.04
C SER A 187 -0.11 18.25 22.05
N LYS A 188 -0.34 17.23 21.21
CA LYS A 188 0.61 16.83 20.17
C LYS A 188 0.68 17.82 19.01
N TYR A 189 -0.43 18.47 18.66
CA TYR A 189 -0.53 19.29 17.44
C TYR A 189 -0.77 20.79 17.71
N PHE A 190 -1.33 21.12 18.88
CA PHE A 190 -1.80 22.45 19.26
C PHE A 190 -1.62 22.68 20.76
N LYS A 191 -2.10 23.83 21.25
CA LYS A 191 -2.21 24.11 22.67
C LYS A 191 -3.66 23.90 23.11
N MET A 192 -3.85 23.42 24.33
CA MET A 192 -5.17 23.36 24.96
C MET A 192 -5.74 24.77 25.13
N GLU A 193 -7.01 24.95 24.76
CA GLU A 193 -7.72 26.22 24.87
C GLU A 193 -8.82 26.13 25.94
N ALA A 194 -9.30 27.26 26.47
CA ALA A 194 -10.30 27.27 27.54
C ALA A 194 -11.60 26.51 27.18
N ALA A 195 -12.00 26.57 25.91
CA ALA A 195 -13.14 25.83 25.39
C ALA A 195 -12.92 24.31 25.38
N ASP A 196 -11.67 23.84 25.27
CA ASP A 196 -11.33 22.41 25.36
C ASP A 196 -11.52 21.91 26.79
N HIS A 197 -10.90 22.57 27.78
CA HIS A 197 -11.02 22.19 29.19
C HIS A 197 -12.48 22.08 29.64
N LYS A 198 -13.30 23.09 29.32
CA LYS A 198 -14.73 23.08 29.66
C LYS A 198 -15.44 21.85 29.10
N ALA A 199 -15.19 21.49 27.83
CA ALA A 199 -15.84 20.35 27.19
C ALA A 199 -15.33 19.00 27.73
N LEU A 200 -14.03 18.88 27.99
CA LEU A 200 -13.40 17.61 28.38
C LEU A 200 -13.51 17.29 29.88
N ASP A 201 -13.48 18.30 30.75
CA ASP A 201 -13.56 18.09 32.21
C ASP A 201 -14.98 17.76 32.68
N HIS A 202 -16.00 18.25 31.96
CA HIS A 202 -17.40 18.08 32.32
C HIS A 202 -18.28 17.76 31.10
N PRO A 203 -18.05 16.63 30.40
CA PRO A 203 -18.75 16.27 29.17
C PRO A 203 -20.25 16.04 29.37
N GLN A 204 -20.66 15.52 30.54
CA GLN A 204 -22.07 15.34 30.88
C GLN A 204 -22.83 16.68 30.80
N LYS A 205 -22.37 17.67 31.55
CA LYS A 205 -22.97 19.01 31.62
C LYS A 205 -22.86 19.80 30.31
N ASN A 206 -21.69 19.72 29.65
CA ASN A 206 -21.40 20.62 28.53
C ASN A 206 -21.78 20.06 27.16
N ILE A 207 -21.98 18.75 27.03
CA ILE A 207 -22.35 18.08 25.78
C ILE A 207 -23.67 17.33 25.95
N ILE A 208 -23.74 16.35 26.86
CA ILE A 208 -24.87 15.41 26.95
C ILE A 208 -26.17 16.12 27.39
N ASP A 209 -26.12 16.86 28.50
CA ASP A 209 -27.29 17.55 29.07
C ASP A 209 -27.85 18.65 28.15
N LYS A 210 -27.07 19.07 27.14
CA LYS A 210 -27.49 20.03 26.11
C LYS A 210 -28.09 19.36 24.87
N GLY A 211 -28.32 18.06 24.90
CA GLY A 211 -28.82 17.27 23.76
C GLY A 211 -27.73 16.87 22.77
N GLY A 212 -26.46 16.94 23.16
CA GLY A 212 -25.35 16.35 22.41
C GLY A 212 -25.16 14.86 22.74
N HIS A 213 -24.28 14.22 21.97
CA HIS A 213 -23.92 12.81 22.14
C HIS A 213 -22.40 12.65 22.05
N ILE A 214 -21.86 11.61 22.68
CA ILE A 214 -20.45 11.25 22.57
C ILE A 214 -20.40 9.76 22.24
N PHE A 215 -19.59 9.40 21.27
CA PHE A 215 -19.34 8.03 20.85
C PHE A 215 -17.93 7.62 21.25
N VAL A 216 -17.80 6.38 21.72
CA VAL A 216 -16.54 5.77 22.11
C VAL A 216 -16.30 4.57 21.21
N ALA A 217 -15.11 4.50 20.62
CA ALA A 217 -14.64 3.35 19.89
C ALA A 217 -13.85 2.45 20.84
N LEU A 218 -14.37 1.23 21.05
CA LEU A 218 -13.69 0.18 21.77
C LEU A 218 -12.97 -0.73 20.78
N TYR A 219 -11.73 -1.09 21.08
CA TYR A 219 -10.98 -2.13 20.39
C TYR A 219 -10.45 -3.11 21.44
N ASN A 220 -10.81 -4.39 21.34
CA ASN A 220 -10.55 -5.37 22.40
C ASN A 220 -11.06 -4.93 23.79
N SER A 221 -12.22 -4.29 23.83
CA SER A 221 -12.84 -3.71 25.05
C SER A 221 -12.12 -2.50 25.65
N GLU A 222 -11.06 -1.98 25.03
CA GLU A 222 -10.38 -0.77 25.48
C GLU A 222 -10.83 0.45 24.68
N PRO A 223 -11.09 1.60 25.34
CA PRO A 223 -11.45 2.84 24.66
C PRO A 223 -10.23 3.42 23.93
N VAL A 224 -10.28 3.43 22.61
CA VAL A 224 -9.17 3.84 21.74
C VAL A 224 -9.51 4.99 20.81
N GLY A 225 -10.76 5.46 20.82
CA GLY A 225 -11.16 6.64 20.08
C GLY A 225 -12.47 7.20 20.58
N VAL A 226 -12.68 8.49 20.34
CA VAL A 226 -13.88 9.22 20.74
C VAL A 226 -14.28 10.24 19.69
N CYS A 227 -15.57 10.58 19.63
CA CYS A 227 -16.08 11.69 18.86
C CYS A 227 -17.38 12.22 19.45
N ALA A 228 -17.52 13.54 19.53
CA ALA A 228 -18.71 14.21 20.03
C ALA A 228 -19.59 14.73 18.88
N LEU A 229 -20.90 14.62 19.06
CA LEU A 229 -21.93 15.34 18.35
C LEU A 229 -22.45 16.44 19.29
N MET A 230 -22.04 17.68 19.08
CA MET A 230 -22.41 18.80 19.94
C MET A 230 -23.63 19.52 19.38
N LYS A 231 -24.65 19.74 20.22
CA LYS A 231 -25.80 20.56 19.84
C LYS A 231 -25.35 22.00 19.63
N MET A 232 -25.70 22.58 18.50
CA MET A 232 -25.42 23.98 18.18
C MET A 232 -26.64 24.86 18.41
N ASP A 233 -26.38 26.09 18.83
CA ASP A 233 -27.34 27.20 18.78
C ASP A 233 -26.96 28.07 17.57
N ASP A 234 -27.33 27.61 16.38
CA ASP A 234 -26.96 28.21 15.10
C ASP A 234 -28.14 28.16 14.12
N PRO A 235 -28.36 29.20 13.30
CA PRO A 235 -29.49 29.23 12.36
C PRO A 235 -29.38 28.20 11.22
N ASP A 236 -28.17 27.77 10.85
CA ASP A 236 -27.92 26.93 9.68
C ASP A 236 -27.56 25.48 10.03
N TYR A 237 -27.10 25.22 11.26
CA TYR A 237 -26.62 23.90 11.69
C TYR A 237 -27.19 23.49 13.04
N GLU A 238 -27.84 22.32 13.08
CA GLU A 238 -28.37 21.80 14.34
C GLU A 238 -27.30 21.17 15.23
N TYR A 239 -26.21 20.66 14.63
CA TYR A 239 -25.14 19.96 15.33
C TYR A 239 -23.75 20.15 14.69
N GLU A 240 -22.73 20.00 15.52
CA GLU A 240 -21.31 19.97 15.17
C GLU A 240 -20.70 18.59 15.47
N MET A 241 -19.90 18.05 14.56
CA MET A 241 -18.96 16.95 14.84
C MET A 241 -17.68 17.55 15.43
N ALA A 242 -17.41 17.24 16.70
CA ALA A 242 -16.29 17.79 17.44
C ALA A 242 -15.55 16.71 18.25
N LYS A 243 -14.42 17.09 18.85
CA LYS A 243 -13.66 16.27 19.81
C LYS A 243 -13.37 14.84 19.31
N MET A 244 -13.05 14.74 18.02
CA MET A 244 -12.64 13.48 17.43
C MET A 244 -11.17 13.22 17.72
N ALA A 245 -10.89 12.17 18.47
CA ALA A 245 -9.54 11.72 18.76
C ALA A 245 -9.43 10.19 18.65
N VAL A 246 -8.30 9.70 18.13
CA VAL A 246 -8.00 8.27 18.03
C VAL A 246 -6.59 8.05 18.54
N SER A 247 -6.44 7.12 19.48
CA SER A 247 -5.15 6.73 20.05
C SER A 247 -4.16 6.39 18.93
N PRO A 248 -2.91 6.90 18.97
CA PRO A 248 -1.87 6.55 18.01
C PRO A 248 -1.65 5.04 17.89
N ALA A 249 -1.80 4.29 18.98
CA ALA A 249 -1.63 2.84 19.02
C ALA A 249 -2.72 2.08 18.23
N ALA A 250 -3.89 2.70 18.03
CA ALA A 250 -5.03 2.11 17.35
C ALA A 250 -5.27 2.67 15.94
N GLN A 251 -4.40 3.56 15.45
CA GLN A 251 -4.51 4.11 14.10
C GLN A 251 -4.41 3.02 13.02
N GLY A 252 -4.95 3.32 11.84
CA GLY A 252 -4.98 2.38 10.72
C GLY A 252 -6.14 1.37 10.74
N LYS A 253 -6.97 1.34 11.80
CA LYS A 253 -8.12 0.42 11.97
C LYS A 253 -9.49 1.00 11.55
N SER A 254 -9.49 2.08 10.76
CA SER A 254 -10.72 2.81 10.35
C SER A 254 -11.53 3.45 11.48
N ILE A 255 -11.01 3.53 12.71
CA ILE A 255 -11.74 4.04 13.89
C ILE A 255 -12.36 5.43 13.65
N GLY A 256 -11.58 6.41 13.17
CA GLY A 256 -12.11 7.75 12.90
C GLY A 256 -13.25 7.77 11.88
N TRP A 257 -13.23 6.86 10.90
CA TRP A 257 -14.32 6.72 9.93
C TRP A 257 -15.56 6.08 10.53
N LEU A 258 -15.40 5.06 11.39
CA LEU A 258 -16.51 4.43 12.11
C LEU A 258 -17.17 5.44 13.07
N LEU A 259 -16.38 6.21 13.82
CA LEU A 259 -16.86 7.28 14.70
C LEU A 259 -17.60 8.37 13.91
N GLY A 260 -17.00 8.86 12.83
CA GLY A 260 -17.63 9.88 11.99
C GLY A 260 -18.95 9.43 11.37
N LYS A 261 -19.05 8.15 10.98
CA LYS A 261 -20.31 7.55 10.53
C LYS A 261 -21.36 7.50 11.64
N ALA A 262 -21.01 7.01 12.82
CA ALA A 262 -21.92 6.92 13.95
C ALA A 262 -22.48 8.30 14.33
N VAL A 263 -21.63 9.32 14.34
CA VAL A 263 -22.04 10.72 14.57
C VAL A 263 -23.00 11.22 13.50
N ALA A 264 -22.70 10.98 12.21
CA ALA A 264 -23.57 11.41 11.11
C ALA A 264 -24.93 10.68 11.11
N GLU A 265 -24.93 9.37 11.42
CA GLU A 265 -26.15 8.57 11.58
C GLU A 265 -26.98 9.05 12.77
N LYS A 266 -26.33 9.37 13.90
CA LYS A 266 -27.02 9.95 15.05
C LYS A 266 -27.64 11.30 14.71
N ALA A 267 -26.90 12.19 14.06
CA ALA A 267 -27.41 13.49 13.62
C ALA A 267 -28.64 13.34 12.71
N ARG A 268 -28.62 12.39 11.76
CA ARG A 268 -29.79 12.05 10.93
C ARG A 268 -30.98 11.59 11.76
N SER A 269 -30.75 10.68 12.71
CA SER A 269 -31.82 10.16 13.57
C SER A 269 -32.48 11.25 14.44
N LEU A 270 -31.74 12.34 14.71
CA LEU A 270 -32.22 13.51 15.44
C LEU A 270 -32.86 14.56 14.52
N GLY A 271 -33.02 14.26 13.22
CA GLY A 271 -33.65 15.15 12.24
C GLY A 271 -32.78 16.31 11.75
N ALA A 272 -31.46 16.26 11.98
CA ALA A 272 -30.55 17.29 11.51
C ALA A 272 -30.46 17.26 9.98
N LYS A 273 -30.49 18.43 9.33
CA LYS A 273 -30.38 18.54 7.86
C LYS A 273 -28.93 18.62 7.42
N LYS A 274 -28.09 19.23 8.27
CA LYS A 274 -26.67 19.42 8.02
C LYS A 274 -25.87 19.13 9.28
N LEU A 275 -24.65 18.65 9.08
CA LEU A 275 -23.66 18.48 10.12
C LEU A 275 -22.47 19.37 9.83
N TYR A 276 -22.07 20.16 10.81
CA TYR A 276 -20.94 21.06 10.72
C TYR A 276 -19.68 20.45 11.36
N LEU A 277 -18.49 20.85 10.92
CA LEU A 277 -17.25 20.60 11.65
C LEU A 277 -16.20 21.67 11.41
N GLU A 278 -15.28 21.75 12.37
CA GLU A 278 -14.08 22.58 12.31
C GLU A 278 -12.82 21.72 12.33
N SER A 279 -11.78 22.14 11.60
CA SER A 279 -10.51 21.43 11.54
C SER A 279 -9.34 22.37 11.19
N ASN A 280 -8.16 21.79 11.01
CA ASN A 280 -6.96 22.48 10.55
C ASN A 280 -6.35 21.74 9.36
N THR A 281 -5.96 22.47 8.31
CA THR A 281 -5.34 21.93 7.08
C THR A 281 -4.02 21.20 7.31
N VAL A 282 -3.31 21.45 8.43
CA VAL A 282 -2.12 20.67 8.82
C VAL A 282 -2.46 19.20 9.10
N LEU A 283 -3.71 18.92 9.47
CA LEU A 283 -4.21 17.58 9.79
C LEU A 283 -4.73 16.88 8.53
N GLN A 284 -3.87 16.75 7.51
CA GLN A 284 -4.25 16.15 6.22
C GLN A 284 -4.98 14.79 6.35
N PRO A 285 -4.61 13.88 7.28
CA PRO A 285 -5.36 12.63 7.49
C PRO A 285 -6.82 12.84 7.91
N ALA A 286 -7.11 13.82 8.77
CA ALA A 286 -8.46 14.14 9.23
C ALA A 286 -9.27 14.83 8.12
N VAL A 287 -8.67 15.79 7.41
CA VAL A 287 -9.31 16.46 6.26
C VAL A 287 -9.68 15.44 5.18
N ASN A 288 -8.78 14.50 4.85
CA ASN A 288 -9.06 13.42 3.90
C ASN A 288 -10.16 12.47 4.39
N LEU A 289 -10.25 12.24 5.70
CA LEU A 289 -11.32 11.46 6.30
C LEU A 289 -12.67 12.15 6.13
N TYR A 290 -12.76 13.45 6.39
CA TYR A 290 -13.99 14.22 6.26
C TYR A 290 -14.50 14.24 4.82
N TYR A 291 -13.62 14.45 3.84
CA TYR A 291 -14.01 14.32 2.42
C TYR A 291 -14.56 12.93 2.09
N LYS A 292 -13.97 11.85 2.63
CA LYS A 292 -14.48 10.48 2.45
C LYS A 292 -15.82 10.23 3.12
N LEU A 293 -16.13 10.97 4.19
CA LEU A 293 -17.44 10.96 4.85
C LEU A 293 -18.48 11.80 4.09
N GLY A 294 -18.06 12.54 3.06
CA GLY A 294 -18.93 13.37 2.22
C GLY A 294 -18.96 14.86 2.60
N PHE A 295 -18.15 15.28 3.58
CA PHE A 295 -18.07 16.70 3.95
C PHE A 295 -17.48 17.54 2.82
N GLN A 296 -17.98 18.76 2.68
CA GLN A 296 -17.50 19.76 1.73
C GLN A 296 -17.06 21.03 2.47
N LYS A 297 -16.04 21.72 1.95
CA LYS A 297 -15.55 22.95 2.55
C LYS A 297 -16.59 24.07 2.41
N VAL A 298 -16.78 24.84 3.48
CA VAL A 298 -17.66 26.02 3.50
C VAL A 298 -16.89 27.31 3.79
N VAL A 299 -17.57 28.45 3.62
CA VAL A 299 -17.02 29.78 3.90
C VAL A 299 -16.82 29.96 5.40
N ARG A 300 -15.74 30.67 5.77
CA ARG A 300 -15.32 30.82 7.15
C ARG A 300 -16.34 31.60 8.00
N ARG A 301 -16.82 30.98 9.07
CA ARG A 301 -17.62 31.57 10.16
C ARG A 301 -16.76 31.86 11.38
N ALA A 302 -17.28 32.67 12.30
CA ALA A 302 -16.62 32.94 13.58
C ALA A 302 -16.48 31.63 14.38
N THR A 303 -15.33 31.43 15.00
CA THR A 303 -14.98 30.21 15.74
C THR A 303 -14.32 30.59 17.07
N PRO A 304 -14.60 29.85 18.16
CA PRO A 304 -13.90 30.05 19.43
C PRO A 304 -12.46 29.49 19.41
N TYR A 305 -12.05 28.80 18.35
CA TYR A 305 -10.76 28.12 18.24
C TYR A 305 -9.78 28.88 17.34
N GLU A 306 -8.68 29.39 17.90
CA GLU A 306 -7.65 30.09 17.12
C GLU A 306 -6.99 29.15 16.08
N ARG A 307 -6.88 27.87 16.43
CA ARG A 307 -6.31 26.83 15.54
C ARG A 307 -7.18 26.49 14.33
N CYS A 308 -8.44 26.92 14.26
CA CYS A 308 -9.33 26.55 13.17
C CYS A 308 -9.02 27.36 11.89
N ASN A 309 -8.68 26.68 10.81
CA ASN A 309 -8.43 27.32 9.49
C ASN A 309 -9.21 26.69 8.33
N ILE A 310 -10.02 25.66 8.60
CA ILE A 310 -10.93 25.04 7.64
C ILE A 310 -12.20 24.60 8.36
N GLN A 311 -13.34 24.85 7.72
CA GLN A 311 -14.67 24.47 8.18
C GLN A 311 -15.36 23.71 7.06
N MET A 312 -16.16 22.72 7.42
CA MET A 312 -16.80 21.83 6.46
C MET A 312 -18.24 21.51 6.89
N GLU A 313 -19.09 21.23 5.92
CA GLU A 313 -20.46 20.76 6.15
C GLU A 313 -20.73 19.42 5.45
N LEU A 314 -21.62 18.62 6.01
CA LEU A 314 -22.17 17.42 5.40
C LEU A 314 -23.70 17.57 5.34
N ALA A 315 -24.25 17.53 4.13
CA ALA A 315 -25.69 17.37 3.95
C ALA A 315 -26.11 15.97 4.40
N LEU A 316 -27.15 15.89 5.23
CA LEU A 316 -27.65 14.64 5.81
C LEU A 316 -28.95 14.14 5.16
N VAL A 317 -29.52 14.95 4.26
CA VAL A 317 -30.75 14.73 3.48
C VAL A 317 -30.42 14.13 2.11
#